data_AF-A0A3P3EVV0-F1
#
_entry.id   AF-A0A3P3EVV0-F1
#
_cell.length_a   1.000
_cell.length_b   1.000
_cell.length_c   1.000
_cell.angle_alpha   90.00
_cell.angle_beta   90.00
_cell.angle_gamma   90.00
#
_symmetry.space_group_name_H-M   'P 1'
#
loop_
_entity.id
_entity.type
_entity.pdbx_description
1 polymer ?
#
loop_
_entity_poly.entity_id
_entity_poly.type
_entity_poly.pdbx_seq_one_letter_code
_entity_poly.pdbx_strand_id
1 'polypeptide(L)'
;MAQSFTSLSALQVMCWGLFFFGGIYLGFGALNWLLTRRVLPALGIGRVLDPRPLQPGQLRRELAQSGVSVLVFGLGMVFPWGLLQLGWARLDADAGWRQVAAEVLLLAIWNDVHFWFNHRLLHTRWLRRFHGPHHRSVVTTPWATYSFHPIEAAMLGNVILLPMLLHDFSFWSLASVPLFSLFFNSIGHSNYDFFPRASYSHWFAASRRHHLHHACHSGNYGFQFTFMDRLFGTRIAADAAEPQFLAFREKQQRQRQHGTPA
;
A
#
# COMPACT_ATOMS: atom_id res chain seq x y z
N MET A 1 27.65 4.10 0.74
CA MET A 1 26.23 4.49 0.66
C MET A 1 25.78 5.34 1.84
N ALA A 2 25.94 4.89 3.09
CA ALA A 2 25.59 5.70 4.27
C ALA A 2 26.24 7.09 4.25
N GLN A 3 27.57 7.15 4.12
CA GLN A 3 28.33 8.41 4.00
C GLN A 3 27.88 9.29 2.81
N SER A 4 27.63 8.65 1.66
CA SER A 4 27.16 9.34 0.44
C SER A 4 25.78 9.96 0.61
N PHE A 5 24.88 9.29 1.34
CA PHE A 5 23.54 9.81 1.63
C PHE A 5 23.59 10.96 2.63
N THR A 6 24.41 10.85 3.67
CA THR A 6 24.58 11.91 4.67
C THR A 6 25.28 13.15 4.12
N SER A 7 26.08 13.04 3.06
CA SER A 7 26.74 14.19 2.43
C SER A 7 25.85 14.99 1.49
N LEU A 8 24.64 14.53 1.19
CA LEU A 8 23.70 15.24 0.32
C LEU A 8 23.17 16.50 1.00
N SER A 9 22.90 17.55 0.21
CA SER A 9 22.11 18.69 0.67
C SER A 9 20.62 18.33 0.79
N ALA A 10 19.86 19.09 1.58
CA ALA A 10 18.42 18.89 1.70
C ALA A 10 17.69 18.87 0.34
N LEU A 11 18.08 19.76 -0.59
CA LEU A 11 17.51 19.79 -1.94
C LEU A 11 17.83 18.51 -2.71
N GLN A 12 19.08 18.02 -2.65
CA GLN A 12 19.47 16.79 -3.32
C GLN A 12 18.70 15.58 -2.76
N VAL A 13 18.52 15.51 -1.45
CA VAL A 13 17.74 14.45 -0.78
C VAL A 13 16.28 14.46 -1.25
N MET A 14 15.66 15.63 -1.31
CA MET A 14 14.29 15.77 -1.80
C MET A 14 14.16 15.37 -3.28
N CYS A 15 15.09 15.79 -4.14
CA CYS A 15 15.10 15.41 -5.55
C CYS A 15 15.27 13.89 -5.72
N TRP A 16 16.20 13.27 -4.99
CA TRP A 16 16.37 11.82 -4.99
C TRP A 16 15.16 11.09 -4.44
N GLY A 17 14.52 11.62 -3.40
CA GLY A 17 13.27 11.10 -2.86
C GLY A 17 12.16 11.09 -3.90
N LEU A 18 11.95 12.21 -4.61
CA LEU A 18 10.95 12.31 -5.68
C LEU A 18 11.22 11.30 -6.81
N PHE A 19 12.47 11.22 -7.27
CA PHE A 19 12.87 10.27 -8.30
C PHE A 19 12.64 8.82 -7.84
N PHE A 20 13.06 8.50 -6.62
CA PHE A 20 12.91 7.17 -6.05
C PHE A 20 11.44 6.77 -5.92
N PHE A 21 10.64 7.53 -5.15
CA PHE A 21 9.23 7.21 -4.91
C PHE A 21 8.37 7.24 -6.18
N GLY A 22 8.62 8.20 -7.09
CA GLY A 22 7.97 8.24 -8.39
C GLY A 22 8.34 7.06 -9.27
N GLY A 23 9.64 6.70 -9.31
CA GLY A 23 10.16 5.58 -10.09
C GLY A 23 9.60 4.24 -9.64
N ILE A 24 9.63 3.94 -8.33
CA ILE A 24 9.08 2.69 -7.81
C ILE A 24 7.56 2.62 -7.96
N TYR A 25 6.85 3.74 -7.84
CA TYR A 25 5.40 3.83 -8.07
C TYR A 25 5.03 3.51 -9.52
N LEU A 26 5.68 4.16 -10.48
CA LEU A 26 5.45 3.90 -11.90
C LEU A 26 5.87 2.48 -12.29
N GLY A 27 7.03 2.02 -11.81
CA GLY A 27 7.57 0.69 -12.10
C GLY A 27 6.66 -0.44 -11.59
N PHE A 28 6.38 -0.47 -10.28
CA PHE A 28 5.51 -1.51 -9.71
C PHE A 28 4.05 -1.37 -10.16
N GLY A 29 3.55 -0.15 -10.34
CA GLY A 29 2.21 0.10 -10.88
C GLY A 29 2.05 -0.45 -12.30
N ALA A 30 2.98 -0.12 -13.20
CA ALA A 30 2.94 -0.58 -14.60
C ALA A 30 3.13 -2.09 -14.71
N LEU A 31 4.09 -2.66 -13.98
CA LEU A 31 4.33 -4.10 -13.97
C LEU A 31 3.08 -4.85 -13.49
N ASN A 32 2.52 -4.45 -12.36
CA ASN A 32 1.36 -5.14 -11.79
C ASN A 32 0.11 -4.96 -12.68
N TRP A 33 -0.06 -3.78 -13.28
CA TRP A 33 -1.12 -3.54 -14.27
C TRP A 33 -0.99 -4.47 -15.48
N LEU A 34 0.21 -4.58 -16.06
CA LEU A 34 0.49 -5.49 -17.18
C LEU A 34 0.21 -6.95 -16.78
N LEU A 35 0.71 -7.38 -15.63
CA LEU A 35 0.56 -8.75 -15.16
C LEU A 35 -0.91 -9.13 -14.97
N THR A 36 -1.67 -8.31 -14.26
CA THR A 36 -3.06 -8.62 -13.88
C THR A 36 -4.08 -8.37 -14.99
N ARG A 37 -3.78 -7.50 -15.96
CA ARG A 37 -4.70 -7.20 -17.08
C ARG A 37 -4.40 -8.01 -18.34
N ARG A 38 -3.17 -8.51 -18.52
CA ARG A 38 -2.76 -9.18 -19.75
C ARG A 38 -2.17 -10.55 -19.47
N VAL A 39 -1.04 -10.62 -18.75
CA VAL A 39 -0.20 -11.82 -18.68
C VAL A 39 -0.87 -12.95 -17.90
N LEU A 40 -1.22 -12.72 -16.64
CA LEU A 40 -1.80 -13.74 -15.76
C LEU A 40 -3.14 -14.27 -16.28
N PRO A 41 -4.09 -13.43 -16.74
CA PRO A 41 -5.31 -13.93 -17.39
C PRO A 41 -5.03 -14.77 -18.63
N ALA A 42 -4.07 -14.39 -19.48
CA ALA A 42 -3.73 -15.16 -20.67
C ALA A 42 -3.11 -16.53 -20.34
N LEU A 43 -2.46 -16.65 -19.18
CA LEU A 43 -1.92 -17.91 -18.65
C LEU A 43 -2.94 -18.71 -17.82
N GLY A 44 -4.15 -18.18 -17.60
CA GLY A 44 -5.15 -18.81 -16.73
C GLY A 44 -4.76 -18.86 -15.25
N ILE A 45 -3.85 -17.98 -14.81
CA ILE A 45 -3.33 -17.94 -13.44
C ILE A 45 -4.08 -16.89 -12.62
N GLY A 46 -4.78 -17.30 -11.56
CA GLY A 46 -5.48 -16.36 -10.68
C GLY A 46 -6.85 -15.94 -11.21
N ARG A 47 -7.46 -14.91 -10.61
CA ARG A 47 -8.77 -14.38 -11.03
C ARG A 47 -8.99 -12.95 -10.58
N VAL A 48 -9.86 -12.24 -11.29
CA VAL A 48 -10.34 -10.90 -10.89
C VAL A 48 -11.24 -11.02 -9.65
N LEU A 49 -11.11 -10.09 -8.71
CA LEU A 49 -11.90 -10.06 -7.47
C LEU A 49 -13.23 -9.35 -7.65
N ASP A 50 -13.21 -8.13 -8.19
CA ASP A 50 -14.38 -7.32 -8.50
C ASP A 50 -14.65 -7.26 -10.01
N PRO A 51 -15.79 -7.78 -10.49
CA PRO A 51 -16.14 -7.74 -11.90
C PRO A 51 -16.71 -6.39 -12.35
N ARG A 52 -16.96 -5.44 -11.43
CA ARG A 52 -17.51 -4.12 -11.77
C ARG A 52 -16.52 -3.31 -12.63
N PRO A 53 -17.00 -2.47 -13.55
CA PRO A 53 -16.13 -1.56 -14.29
C PRO A 53 -15.58 -0.46 -13.37
N LEU A 54 -14.44 0.12 -13.76
CA LEU A 54 -13.93 1.34 -13.10
C LEU A 54 -14.92 2.48 -13.28
N GLN A 55 -15.08 3.31 -12.26
CA GLN A 55 -15.93 4.49 -12.37
C GLN A 55 -15.33 5.52 -13.36
N PRO A 56 -16.16 6.31 -14.05
CA PRO A 56 -15.69 7.40 -14.90
C PRO A 56 -14.71 8.33 -14.15
N GLY A 57 -13.54 8.56 -14.74
CA GLY A 57 -12.51 9.43 -14.16
C GLY A 57 -11.77 8.88 -12.93
N GLN A 58 -12.03 7.64 -12.50
CA GLN A 58 -11.34 7.03 -11.36
C GLN A 58 -9.82 6.99 -11.55
N LEU A 59 -9.34 6.49 -12.70
CA LEU A 59 -7.91 6.38 -12.96
C LEU A 59 -7.21 7.75 -12.94
N ARG A 60 -7.86 8.80 -13.48
CA ARG A 60 -7.33 10.16 -13.45
C ARG A 60 -7.18 10.67 -12.01
N ARG A 61 -8.20 10.41 -11.18
CA ARG A 61 -8.18 10.77 -9.75
C ARG A 61 -7.08 10.03 -9.00
N GLU A 62 -6.97 8.72 -9.21
CA GLU A 62 -5.93 7.88 -8.61
C GLU A 62 -4.54 8.39 -8.94
N LEU A 63 -4.25 8.63 -10.22
CA LEU A 63 -2.95 9.16 -10.65
C LEU A 63 -2.66 10.57 -10.09
N ALA A 64 -3.66 11.45 -10.06
CA ALA A 64 -3.49 12.80 -9.52
C ALA A 64 -3.20 12.78 -8.00
N GLN A 65 -3.95 11.99 -7.24
CA GLN A 65 -3.73 11.84 -5.80
C GLN A 65 -2.41 11.14 -5.49
N SER A 66 -2.05 10.10 -6.25
CA SER A 66 -0.75 9.45 -6.16
C SER A 66 0.40 10.40 -6.45
N GLY A 67 0.26 11.32 -7.41
CA GLY A 67 1.24 12.38 -7.65
C GLY A 67 1.46 13.25 -6.42
N VAL A 68 0.40 13.63 -5.71
CA VAL A 68 0.50 14.38 -4.45
C VAL A 68 1.20 13.56 -3.36
N SER A 69 0.88 12.27 -3.23
CA SER A 69 1.57 11.40 -2.26
C SER A 69 3.05 11.21 -2.59
N VAL A 70 3.43 11.11 -3.86
CA VAL A 70 4.85 11.09 -4.28
C VAL A 70 5.56 12.37 -3.87
N LEU A 71 4.90 13.53 -3.95
CA LEU A 71 5.46 14.78 -3.40
C LEU A 71 5.65 14.69 -1.89
N VAL A 72 4.66 14.20 -1.14
CA VAL A 72 4.75 14.05 0.32
C VAL A 72 5.89 13.10 0.71
N PHE A 73 6.00 11.92 0.10
CA PHE A 73 7.05 10.95 0.41
C PHE A 73 8.42 11.43 -0.05
N GLY A 74 8.52 11.95 -1.28
CA GLY A 74 9.77 12.38 -1.87
C GLY A 74 10.37 13.59 -1.17
N LEU A 75 9.57 14.63 -0.92
CA LEU A 75 10.03 15.78 -0.13
C LEU A 75 10.23 15.40 1.34
N GLY A 76 9.39 14.48 1.86
CA GLY A 76 9.48 13.95 3.22
C GLY A 76 10.78 13.21 3.54
N MET A 77 11.59 12.83 2.54
CA MET A 77 12.92 12.26 2.77
C MET A 77 13.87 13.19 3.54
N VAL A 78 13.57 14.49 3.60
CA VAL A 78 14.29 15.44 4.46
C VAL A 78 14.18 15.10 5.95
N PHE A 79 13.11 14.44 6.39
CA PHE A 79 12.93 14.07 7.80
C PHE A 79 13.91 12.98 8.27
N PRO A 80 13.96 11.77 7.65
CA PRO A 80 14.94 10.77 8.05
C PRO A 80 16.38 11.26 7.83
N TRP A 81 16.64 12.02 6.75
CA TRP A 81 17.95 12.65 6.55
C TRP A 81 18.28 13.66 7.67
N GLY A 82 17.31 14.48 8.09
CA GLY A 82 17.45 15.45 9.17
C GLY A 82 17.77 14.80 10.51
N LEU A 83 17.18 13.64 10.82
CA LEU A 83 17.55 12.86 12.01
C LEU A 83 19.04 12.49 12.02
N LEU A 84 19.60 12.16 10.85
CA LEU A 84 21.03 11.86 10.70
C LEU A 84 21.89 13.13 10.86
N GLN A 85 21.48 14.25 10.25
CA GLN A 85 22.22 15.51 10.35
C GLN A 85 22.26 16.08 11.77
N LEU A 86 21.16 15.94 12.51
CA LEU A 86 21.04 16.38 13.90
C LEU A 86 21.73 15.42 14.88
N GLY A 87 22.21 14.26 14.41
CA GLY A 87 22.82 13.23 15.25
C GLY A 87 21.83 12.50 16.17
N TRP A 88 20.53 12.59 15.90
CA TRP A 88 19.48 11.89 16.65
C TRP A 88 19.35 10.42 16.24
N ALA A 89 19.84 10.08 15.05
CA ALA A 89 19.95 8.72 14.54
C ALA A 89 21.30 8.58 13.82
N ARG A 90 21.81 7.35 13.70
CA ARG A 90 22.97 7.05 12.86
C ARG A 90 22.66 5.88 11.94
N LEU A 91 23.51 5.70 10.93
CA LEU A 91 23.47 4.54 10.06
C LEU A 91 24.64 3.64 10.41
N ASP A 92 24.38 2.35 10.57
CA ASP A 92 25.43 1.35 10.70
C ASP A 92 26.06 1.10 9.32
N ALA A 93 27.32 1.52 9.18
CA ALA A 93 28.09 1.38 7.95
C ALA A 93 28.72 -0.01 7.80
N ASP A 94 28.88 -0.74 8.90
CA ASP A 94 29.63 -2.00 8.98
C ASP A 94 28.71 -3.23 9.10
N ALA A 95 27.39 -3.02 9.08
CA ALA A 95 26.37 -4.05 9.12
C ALA A 95 26.60 -5.15 8.06
N GLY A 96 26.93 -6.35 8.52
CA GLY A 96 27.05 -7.54 7.68
C GLY A 96 25.69 -8.04 7.17
N TRP A 97 25.70 -8.88 6.13
CA TRP A 97 24.47 -9.34 5.48
C TRP A 97 23.45 -10.03 6.41
N ARG A 98 23.92 -10.72 7.46
CA ARG A 98 23.03 -11.37 8.46
C ARG A 98 22.26 -10.34 9.28
N GLN A 99 22.95 -9.27 9.68
CA GLN A 99 22.34 -8.16 10.41
C GLN A 99 21.34 -7.44 9.51
N VAL A 100 21.72 -7.12 8.28
CA VAL A 100 20.81 -6.51 7.29
C VAL A 100 19.56 -7.37 7.10
N ALA A 101 19.71 -8.69 6.93
CA ALA A 101 18.56 -9.59 6.79
C ALA A 101 17.65 -9.58 8.04
N ALA A 102 18.23 -9.61 9.24
CA ALA A 102 17.47 -9.53 10.48
C ALA A 102 16.75 -8.19 10.65
N GLU A 103 17.42 -7.09 10.33
CA GLU A 103 16.85 -5.74 10.34
C GLU A 103 15.70 -5.60 9.35
N VAL A 104 15.83 -6.13 8.14
CA VAL A 104 14.75 -6.14 7.13
C VAL A 104 13.54 -6.91 7.64
N LEU A 105 13.73 -8.07 8.27
CA LEU A 105 12.63 -8.85 8.85
C LEU A 105 11.94 -8.09 9.99
N LEU A 106 12.73 -7.47 10.88
CA LEU A 106 12.22 -6.64 11.96
C LEU A 106 11.40 -5.46 11.41
N LEU A 107 11.93 -4.75 10.42
CA LEU A 107 11.28 -3.61 9.78
C LEU A 107 10.03 -4.02 9.00
N ALA A 108 10.00 -5.22 8.41
CA ALA A 108 8.80 -5.75 7.76
C ALA A 108 7.67 -6.00 8.77
N ILE A 109 7.99 -6.60 9.92
CA ILE A 109 7.02 -6.79 11.02
C ILE A 109 6.56 -5.43 11.56
N TRP A 110 7.49 -4.50 11.78
CA TRP A 110 7.19 -3.15 12.23
C TRP A 110 6.27 -2.40 11.25
N ASN A 111 6.52 -2.50 9.94
CA ASN A 111 5.68 -1.87 8.93
C ASN A 111 4.24 -2.40 9.00
N ASP A 112 4.02 -3.71 9.18
CA ASP A 112 2.67 -4.26 9.38
C ASP A 112 2.00 -3.72 10.65
N VAL A 113 2.75 -3.61 11.75
CA VAL A 113 2.25 -3.04 13.02
C VAL A 113 1.85 -1.58 12.84
N HIS A 114 2.79 -0.77 12.33
CA HIS A 114 2.62 0.66 12.08
C HIS A 114 1.45 0.93 11.11
N PHE A 115 1.39 0.17 10.01
CA PHE A 115 0.32 0.30 9.03
C PHE A 115 -1.03 0.00 9.65
N TRP A 116 -1.16 -1.12 10.39
CA TRP A 116 -2.44 -1.48 11.02
C TRP A 116 -2.92 -0.40 12.00
N PHE A 117 -2.03 0.16 12.83
CA PHE A 117 -2.39 1.22 13.77
C PHE A 117 -2.87 2.48 13.04
N ASN A 118 -2.07 2.99 12.09
CA ASN A 118 -2.43 4.18 11.33
C ASN A 118 -3.71 3.97 10.53
N HIS A 119 -3.86 2.82 9.90
CA HIS A 119 -5.03 2.49 9.11
C HIS A 119 -6.29 2.41 9.99
N ARG A 120 -6.24 1.73 11.14
CA ARG A 120 -7.36 1.70 12.09
C ARG A 120 -7.70 3.11 12.62
N LEU A 121 -6.68 3.92 12.95
CA LEU A 121 -6.88 5.31 13.38
C LEU A 121 -7.57 6.15 12.29
N LEU A 122 -7.16 5.96 11.03
CA LEU A 122 -7.76 6.61 9.87
C LEU A 122 -9.23 6.25 9.67
N HIS A 123 -9.73 5.15 10.24
CA HIS A 123 -11.16 4.79 10.23
C HIS A 123 -11.96 5.35 11.43
N THR A 124 -11.32 6.09 12.34
CA THR A 124 -12.04 6.77 13.43
C THR A 124 -12.82 7.98 12.92
N ARG A 125 -13.82 8.43 13.70
CA ARG A 125 -14.69 9.58 13.35
C ARG A 125 -13.91 10.83 12.91
N TRP A 126 -12.78 11.12 13.54
CA TRP A 126 -11.99 12.33 13.30
C TRP A 126 -11.11 12.25 12.06
N LEU A 127 -10.58 11.06 11.76
CA LEU A 127 -9.58 10.87 10.70
C LEU A 127 -10.15 10.25 9.42
N ARG A 128 -11.37 9.69 9.45
CA ARG A 128 -12.02 9.08 8.26
C ARG A 128 -12.12 10.00 7.06
N ARG A 129 -12.16 11.31 7.27
CA ARG A 129 -12.17 12.30 6.18
C ARG A 129 -10.88 12.27 5.35
N PHE A 130 -9.77 11.85 5.93
CA PHE A 130 -8.47 11.75 5.26
C PHE A 130 -8.30 10.42 4.54
N HIS A 131 -8.99 9.36 4.97
CA HIS A 131 -8.95 8.06 4.30
C HIS A 131 -10.08 7.86 3.29
N GLY A 132 -11.17 8.63 3.41
CA GLY A 132 -12.27 8.63 2.45
C GLY A 132 -11.85 8.83 0.99
N PRO A 133 -10.89 9.72 0.65
CA PRO A 133 -10.35 9.83 -0.70
C PRO A 133 -9.79 8.52 -1.27
N HIS A 134 -9.06 7.75 -0.46
CA HIS A 134 -8.52 6.44 -0.83
C HIS A 134 -9.63 5.44 -1.15
N HIS A 135 -10.66 5.39 -0.29
CA HIS A 135 -11.85 4.55 -0.46
C HIS A 135 -12.72 4.90 -1.67
N ARG A 136 -12.48 6.03 -2.37
CA ARG A 136 -13.18 6.32 -3.62
C ARG A 136 -12.73 5.41 -4.77
N SER A 137 -11.64 4.66 -4.61
CA SER A 137 -11.20 3.64 -5.55
C SER A 137 -11.93 2.33 -5.30
N VAL A 138 -13.23 2.31 -5.58
CA VAL A 138 -14.14 1.19 -5.27
C VAL A 138 -13.65 -0.13 -5.88
N VAL A 139 -13.30 -0.10 -7.17
CA VAL A 139 -12.58 -1.20 -7.84
C VAL A 139 -11.11 -0.78 -7.83
N THR A 140 -10.34 -1.28 -6.87
CA THR A 140 -8.96 -0.84 -6.69
C THR A 140 -8.12 -1.11 -7.93
N THR A 141 -7.18 -0.22 -8.22
CA THR A 141 -6.15 -0.46 -9.23
C THR A 141 -4.76 -0.36 -8.61
N PRO A 142 -3.71 -0.96 -9.20
CA PRO A 142 -2.33 -0.74 -8.75
C PRO A 142 -1.96 0.74 -8.61
N TRP A 143 -2.62 1.65 -9.35
CA TRP A 143 -2.44 3.10 -9.26
C TRP A 143 -3.11 3.75 -8.04
N ALA A 144 -4.09 3.09 -7.45
CA ALA A 144 -4.74 3.52 -6.20
C ALA A 144 -3.83 3.38 -4.97
N THR A 145 -2.72 2.64 -5.10
CA THR A 145 -1.77 2.36 -4.01
C THR A 145 -1.29 3.60 -3.27
N TYR A 146 -1.11 4.72 -3.97
CA TYR A 146 -0.72 6.01 -3.38
C TYR A 146 -1.83 7.06 -3.47
N SER A 147 -3.05 6.67 -3.83
CA SER A 147 -4.19 7.58 -4.00
C SER A 147 -4.76 8.02 -2.64
N PHE A 148 -3.93 8.71 -1.87
CA PHE A 148 -4.17 9.11 -0.49
C PHE A 148 -4.47 10.60 -0.37
N HIS A 149 -5.04 10.98 0.76
CA HIS A 149 -4.96 12.35 1.23
C HIS A 149 -3.54 12.66 1.76
N PRO A 150 -3.02 13.90 1.66
CA PRO A 150 -1.67 14.23 2.16
C PRO A 150 -1.40 13.83 3.61
N ILE A 151 -2.40 13.97 4.49
CA ILE A 151 -2.30 13.55 5.90
C ILE A 151 -2.16 12.03 6.03
N GLU A 152 -2.91 11.26 5.24
CA GLU A 152 -2.77 9.80 5.22
C GLU A 152 -1.38 9.40 4.70
N ALA A 153 -0.90 10.05 3.63
CA ALA A 153 0.46 9.85 3.13
C ALA A 153 1.51 10.17 4.22
N ALA A 154 1.38 11.29 4.95
CA ALA A 154 2.31 11.63 6.03
C ALA A 154 2.26 10.64 7.21
N MET A 155 1.06 10.14 7.55
CA MET A 155 0.87 9.13 8.61
C MET A 155 1.52 7.80 8.24
N LEU A 156 1.36 7.33 7.00
CA LEU A 156 1.93 6.07 6.53
C LEU A 156 3.44 6.20 6.18
N GLY A 157 3.87 7.35 5.67
CA GLY A 157 5.23 7.60 5.22
C GLY A 157 6.27 7.75 6.33
N ASN A 158 5.84 8.05 7.57
CA ASN A 158 6.76 8.21 8.70
C ASN A 158 7.27 6.88 9.31
N VAL A 159 6.93 5.74 8.70
CA VAL A 159 7.18 4.39 9.24
C VAL A 159 8.62 4.15 9.73
N ILE A 160 9.64 4.72 9.08
CA ILE A 160 11.05 4.53 9.46
C ILE A 160 11.54 5.46 10.57
N LEU A 161 10.83 6.57 10.87
CA LEU A 161 11.35 7.62 11.76
C LEU A 161 11.53 7.12 13.19
N LEU A 162 10.53 6.43 13.74
CA LEU A 162 10.63 5.91 15.11
C LEU A 162 11.70 4.81 15.24
N PRO A 163 11.77 3.78 14.36
CA PRO A 163 12.87 2.82 14.38
C PRO A 163 14.26 3.46 14.38
N MET A 164 14.48 4.49 13.55
CA MET A 164 15.77 5.18 13.45
C MET A 164 16.21 5.84 14.77
N LEU A 165 15.28 6.22 15.65
CA LEU A 165 15.61 6.78 16.96
C LEU A 165 15.98 5.72 18.01
N LEU A 166 15.69 4.45 17.73
CA LEU A 166 15.82 3.34 18.68
C LEU A 166 17.00 2.42 18.33
N HIS A 167 17.38 2.36 17.06
CA HIS A 167 18.45 1.48 16.57
C HIS A 167 19.14 2.09 15.36
N ASP A 168 20.46 1.95 15.30
CA ASP A 168 21.28 2.37 14.17
C ASP A 168 21.19 1.30 13.07
N PHE A 169 20.28 1.50 12.13
CA PHE A 169 20.06 0.56 11.02
C PHE A 169 21.10 0.71 9.91
N SER A 170 21.34 -0.38 9.17
CA SER A 170 21.98 -0.26 7.85
C SER A 170 21.12 0.58 6.90
N PHE A 171 21.79 1.35 6.03
CA PHE A 171 21.12 2.07 4.94
C PHE A 171 20.21 1.16 4.11
N TRP A 172 20.67 -0.06 3.80
CA TRP A 172 19.95 -1.00 2.95
C TRP A 172 18.70 -1.56 3.62
N SER A 173 18.75 -1.78 4.94
CA SER A 173 17.60 -2.20 5.73
C SER A 173 16.49 -1.17 5.69
N LEU A 174 16.82 0.11 5.89
CA LEU A 174 15.84 1.21 5.80
C LEU A 174 15.30 1.39 4.38
N ALA A 175 16.17 1.33 3.36
CA ALA A 175 15.77 1.46 1.96
C ALA A 175 14.84 0.33 1.49
N SER A 176 14.90 -0.85 2.13
CA SER A 176 14.01 -1.97 1.85
C SER A 176 12.54 -1.67 2.19
N VAL A 177 12.28 -0.81 3.18
CA VAL A 177 10.94 -0.54 3.70
C VAL A 177 10.00 0.04 2.64
N PRO A 178 10.32 1.16 1.97
CA PRO A 178 9.46 1.68 0.91
C PRO A 178 9.35 0.74 -0.30
N LEU A 179 10.40 -0.02 -0.62
CA LEU A 179 10.38 -0.99 -1.73
C LEU A 179 9.39 -2.12 -1.47
N PHE A 180 9.53 -2.82 -0.33
CA PHE A 180 8.66 -3.94 0.00
C PHE A 180 7.23 -3.45 0.25
N SER A 181 7.08 -2.31 0.95
CA SER A 181 5.76 -1.75 1.28
C SER A 181 5.01 -1.42 -0.01
N LEU A 182 5.62 -0.69 -0.94
CA LEU A 182 4.95 -0.37 -2.20
C LEU A 182 4.67 -1.60 -3.06
N PHE A 183 5.61 -2.56 -3.13
CA PHE A 183 5.42 -3.79 -3.89
C PHE A 183 4.18 -4.57 -3.42
N PHE A 184 4.07 -4.85 -2.13
CA PHE A 184 2.92 -5.59 -1.60
C PHE A 184 1.63 -4.75 -1.58
N ASN A 185 1.71 -3.44 -1.36
CA ASN A 185 0.55 -2.57 -1.40
C ASN A 185 -0.04 -2.51 -2.82
N SER A 186 0.81 -2.47 -3.86
CA SER A 186 0.40 -2.56 -5.26
C SER A 186 -0.32 -3.87 -5.56
N ILE A 187 0.22 -5.01 -5.10
CA ILE A 187 -0.44 -6.32 -5.18
C ILE A 187 -1.79 -6.30 -4.45
N GLY A 188 -1.87 -5.64 -3.29
CA GLY A 188 -3.08 -5.44 -2.51
C GLY A 188 -4.19 -4.71 -3.27
N HIS A 189 -3.81 -3.74 -4.10
CA HIS A 189 -4.73 -2.89 -4.86
C HIS A 189 -4.98 -3.36 -6.29
N SER A 190 -4.51 -4.53 -6.69
CA SER A 190 -4.58 -4.96 -8.09
C SER A 190 -5.95 -5.43 -8.57
N ASN A 191 -6.92 -5.57 -7.64
CA ASN A 191 -8.20 -6.25 -7.91
C ASN A 191 -8.02 -7.69 -8.44
N TYR A 192 -6.98 -8.39 -7.96
CA TYR A 192 -6.60 -9.70 -8.48
C TYR A 192 -6.19 -10.69 -7.38
N ASP A 193 -6.79 -11.88 -7.41
CA ASP A 193 -6.41 -13.01 -6.56
C ASP A 193 -5.34 -13.85 -7.25
N PHE A 194 -4.07 -13.57 -6.92
CA PHE A 194 -2.92 -14.29 -7.48
C PHE A 194 -2.86 -15.75 -7.02
N PHE A 195 -3.42 -16.07 -5.85
CA PHE A 195 -3.34 -17.40 -5.24
C PHE A 195 -4.72 -17.87 -4.77
N PRO A 196 -5.66 -18.22 -5.67
CA PRO A 196 -7.03 -18.57 -5.29
C PRO A 196 -7.13 -19.80 -4.37
N ARG A 197 -6.16 -20.72 -4.48
CA ARG A 197 -6.08 -21.93 -3.66
C ARG A 197 -5.49 -21.69 -2.26
N ALA A 198 -4.85 -20.55 -2.03
CA ALA A 198 -4.31 -20.23 -0.71
C ALA A 198 -5.46 -19.97 0.26
N SER A 199 -5.32 -20.44 1.50
CA SER A 199 -6.29 -20.14 2.55
C SER A 199 -6.40 -18.62 2.78
N TYR A 200 -7.60 -18.16 3.11
CA TYR A 200 -7.87 -16.76 3.42
C TYR A 200 -7.03 -16.23 4.61
N SER A 201 -6.52 -17.14 5.45
CA SER A 201 -5.64 -16.83 6.59
C SER A 201 -4.16 -16.68 6.20
N HIS A 202 -3.78 -17.12 5.01
CA HIS A 202 -2.39 -17.10 4.52
C HIS A 202 -1.96 -15.69 4.08
N TRP A 203 -0.68 -15.33 4.21
CA TRP A 203 -0.20 -14.01 3.78
C TRP A 203 -0.45 -13.76 2.28
N PHE A 204 -0.47 -14.79 1.44
CA PHE A 204 -0.77 -14.69 -0.01
C PHE A 204 -2.20 -14.24 -0.32
N ALA A 205 -3.11 -14.30 0.65
CA ALA A 205 -4.46 -13.76 0.51
C ALA A 205 -4.58 -12.28 0.89
N ALA A 206 -3.46 -11.54 1.00
CA ALA A 206 -3.48 -10.11 1.34
C ALA A 206 -4.30 -9.28 0.35
N SER A 207 -4.15 -9.52 -0.96
CA SER A 207 -4.97 -8.84 -1.98
C SER A 207 -6.47 -9.09 -1.79
N ARG A 208 -6.86 -10.34 -1.49
CA ARG A 208 -8.25 -10.69 -1.15
C ARG A 208 -8.76 -9.92 0.08
N ARG A 209 -7.96 -9.85 1.14
CA ARG A 209 -8.34 -9.16 2.39
C ARG A 209 -8.47 -7.66 2.20
N HIS A 210 -7.51 -7.06 1.51
CA HIS A 210 -7.48 -5.62 1.25
C HIS A 210 -8.60 -5.20 0.30
N HIS A 211 -8.86 -6.00 -0.73
CA HIS A 211 -10.03 -5.81 -1.56
C HIS A 211 -11.34 -5.86 -0.75
N LEU A 212 -11.46 -6.84 0.15
CA LEU A 212 -12.63 -6.94 1.02
C LEU A 212 -12.75 -5.74 1.97
N HIS A 213 -11.64 -5.20 2.45
CA HIS A 213 -11.60 -3.96 3.20
C HIS A 213 -12.21 -2.79 2.41
N HIS A 214 -11.83 -2.61 1.14
CA HIS A 214 -12.41 -1.60 0.26
C HIS A 214 -13.90 -1.84 -0.04
N ALA A 215 -14.35 -3.09 -0.08
CA ALA A 215 -15.75 -3.42 -0.32
C ALA A 215 -16.66 -3.20 0.91
N CYS A 216 -16.14 -3.43 2.11
CA CYS A 216 -16.91 -3.37 3.36
C CYS A 216 -16.65 -2.09 4.18
N HIS A 217 -15.57 -1.35 3.90
CA HIS A 217 -15.12 -0.14 4.60
C HIS A 217 -14.90 -0.27 6.13
N SER A 218 -14.85 -1.50 6.67
CA SER A 218 -14.65 -1.74 8.11
C SER A 218 -14.05 -3.12 8.36
N GLY A 219 -12.94 -3.19 9.10
CA GLY A 219 -12.17 -4.41 9.37
C GLY A 219 -11.06 -4.68 8.35
N ASN A 220 -10.25 -5.73 8.55
CA ASN A 220 -9.06 -6.07 7.76
C ASN A 220 -8.12 -4.87 7.56
N TYR A 221 -7.64 -4.28 8.65
CA TYR A 221 -6.77 -3.10 8.60
C TYR A 221 -5.30 -3.45 8.35
N GLY A 222 -4.93 -4.73 8.43
CA GLY A 222 -3.55 -5.19 8.25
C GLY A 222 -3.01 -4.98 6.85
N PHE A 223 -1.68 -4.91 6.74
CA PHE A 223 -0.98 -4.69 5.48
C PHE A 223 -0.80 -5.99 4.69
N GLN A 224 0.10 -6.86 5.14
CA GLN A 224 0.43 -8.13 4.48
C GLN A 224 0.04 -9.31 5.38
N PHE A 225 0.42 -9.23 6.65
CA PHE A 225 0.13 -10.25 7.63
C PHE A 225 -1.27 -10.06 8.25
N THR A 226 -1.80 -11.13 8.84
CA THR A 226 -3.14 -11.12 9.46
C THR A 226 -3.11 -11.10 10.98
N PHE A 227 -1.92 -11.08 11.60
CA PHE A 227 -1.80 -11.27 13.04
C PHE A 227 -2.46 -10.12 13.82
N MET A 228 -2.31 -8.87 13.36
CA MET A 228 -2.95 -7.73 14.02
C MET A 228 -4.48 -7.81 13.97
N ASP A 229 -5.04 -8.12 12.80
CA ASP A 229 -6.50 -8.27 12.68
C ASP A 229 -7.06 -9.44 13.49
N ARG A 230 -6.27 -10.51 13.69
CA ARG A 230 -6.64 -11.61 14.59
C ARG A 230 -6.55 -11.21 16.05
N LEU A 231 -5.45 -10.55 16.44
CA LEU A 231 -5.18 -10.14 17.81
C LEU A 231 -6.25 -9.17 18.32
N PHE A 232 -6.70 -8.25 17.46
CA PHE A 232 -7.69 -7.23 17.82
C PHE A 232 -9.12 -7.53 17.35
N GLY A 233 -9.36 -8.71 16.77
CA GLY A 233 -10.70 -9.13 16.34
C GLY A 233 -11.31 -8.27 15.23
N THR A 234 -10.48 -7.68 14.35
CA THR A 234 -10.94 -6.81 13.25
C THR A 234 -11.02 -7.53 11.90
N ARG A 235 -10.84 -8.86 11.87
CA ARG A 235 -10.93 -9.64 10.63
C ARG A 235 -12.37 -9.76 10.13
N ILE A 236 -12.55 -9.59 8.82
CA ILE A 236 -13.84 -9.75 8.15
C ILE A 236 -14.01 -11.20 7.64
N ALA A 237 -15.23 -11.72 7.61
CA ALA A 237 -15.55 -13.01 6.97
C ALA A 237 -15.29 -12.95 5.45
N ALA A 238 -14.78 -14.02 4.86
CA ALA A 238 -14.30 -14.02 3.47
C ALA A 238 -15.39 -13.76 2.41
N ASP A 239 -16.65 -13.99 2.77
CA ASP A 239 -17.86 -13.84 1.96
C ASP A 239 -18.63 -12.53 2.25
N ALA A 240 -18.11 -11.64 3.10
CA ALA A 240 -18.83 -10.44 3.54
C ALA A 240 -19.15 -9.42 2.42
N ALA A 241 -18.54 -9.54 1.25
CA ALA A 241 -18.84 -8.72 0.07
C ALA A 241 -19.82 -9.38 -0.92
N GLU A 242 -20.22 -10.63 -0.70
CA GLU A 242 -21.14 -11.34 -1.61
C GLU A 242 -22.48 -10.60 -1.81
N PRO A 243 -23.13 -10.01 -0.77
CA PRO A 243 -24.36 -9.25 -0.97
C PRO A 243 -24.22 -8.09 -1.97
N GLN A 244 -23.09 -7.37 -1.94
CA GLN A 244 -22.78 -6.26 -2.84
C GLN A 244 -22.61 -6.76 -4.28
N PHE A 245 -21.97 -7.92 -4.48
CA PHE A 245 -21.80 -8.51 -5.81
C PHE A 245 -23.10 -9.07 -6.37
N LEU A 246 -23.95 -9.70 -5.54
CA LEU A 246 -25.26 -10.17 -5.94
C LEU A 246 -26.15 -9.00 -6.40
N ALA A 247 -26.23 -7.94 -5.60
CA ALA A 247 -27.01 -6.74 -5.95
C ALA A 247 -26.56 -6.13 -7.30
N PHE A 248 -25.24 -6.12 -7.57
CA PHE A 248 -24.71 -5.68 -8.86
C PHE A 248 -25.12 -6.59 -10.02
N ARG A 249 -25.01 -7.92 -9.86
CA ARG A 249 -25.41 -8.90 -10.88
C ARG A 249 -26.89 -8.79 -11.22
N GLU A 250 -27.76 -8.65 -10.22
CA GLU A 250 -29.19 -8.45 -10.43
C GLU A 250 -29.50 -7.15 -11.18
N LYS A 251 -28.81 -6.05 -10.85
CA LYS A 251 -28.97 -4.78 -11.56
C LYS A 251 -28.60 -4.92 -13.04
N GLN A 252 -27.50 -5.62 -13.35
CA GLN A 252 -27.13 -5.89 -14.74
C GLN A 252 -28.18 -6.74 -15.47
N GLN A 253 -28.70 -7.78 -14.83
CA GLN A 253 -29.73 -8.63 -15.44
C GLN A 253 -30.99 -7.82 -15.74
N ARG A 254 -31.46 -6.98 -14.80
CA ARG A 254 -32.59 -6.07 -15.02
C ARG A 254 -32.37 -5.13 -16.19
N GLN A 255 -31.20 -4.50 -16.29
CA GLN A 255 -30.84 -3.60 -17.39
C GLN A 255 -30.82 -4.30 -18.75
N ARG A 256 -30.30 -5.55 -18.81
CA ARG A 256 -30.30 -6.37 -20.03
C ARG A 256 -31.72 -6.77 -20.46
N GLN A 257 -32.60 -7.06 -19.50
CA GLN A 257 -34.00 -7.44 -19.76
C GLN A 257 -34.87 -6.26 -20.21
N HIS A 258 -34.59 -5.03 -19.75
CA HIS A 258 -35.42 -3.85 -20.02
C HIS A 258 -34.89 -2.96 -21.17
N GLY A 259 -33.88 -3.41 -21.91
CA GLY A 259 -33.44 -2.78 -23.18
C GLY A 259 -32.95 -1.34 -23.08
N THR A 260 -32.67 -0.81 -21.88
CA THR A 260 -32.16 0.55 -21.71
C THR A 260 -30.63 0.52 -21.70
N PRO A 261 -29.93 1.03 -22.73
CA PRO A 261 -28.48 1.14 -22.68
C PRO A 261 -28.08 2.18 -21.63
N ALA A 262 -27.03 1.89 -20.87
CA ALA A 262 -26.41 2.78 -19.90
C ALA A 262 -25.55 3.85 -20.59
#